data_AF-A0A7D3WWK2-F1
#
_entry.id   AF-A0A7D3WWK2-F1
#
_cell.length_a   1.000
_cell.length_b   1.000
_cell.length_c   1.000
_cell.angle_alpha   90.00
_cell.angle_beta   90.00
_cell.angle_gamma   90.00
#
_symmetry.space_group_name_H-M   'P 1'
#
loop_
_entity.id
_entity.type
_entity.pdbx_description
1 polymer ?
#
loop_
_entity_poly.entity_id
_entity_poly.type
_entity_poly.pdbx_seq_one_letter_code
_entity_poly.pdbx_strand_id
1 'polypeptide(L)'
;MLFVLGGLGLQMLFLSFTAWGYPAARTLNFLWFSLLSSWLLVCWATLPAEGPRRPGPLLRRLRLPMLLYVALLAGGGTERAAWRELLENAPAWQRQQAARTAAIEAAKQAGVREVSVEPLRGIHPQNVLIIGETLSPDARARHNQDAARWYGLDSLRLSRPGLEPANVNLH
;
A
#
# COMPACT_ATOMS: atom_id res chain seq x y z
N MET A 1 -1.79 -9.53 -28.46
CA MET A 1 -2.86 -8.86 -27.67
C MET A 1 -3.46 -9.80 -26.61
N LEU A 2 -3.94 -11.00 -26.98
CA LEU A 2 -4.40 -12.03 -26.03
C LEU A 2 -3.35 -12.41 -24.95
N PHE A 3 -2.08 -12.54 -25.33
CA PHE A 3 -1.00 -12.86 -24.37
C PHE A 3 -0.75 -11.74 -23.33
N VAL A 4 -0.89 -10.48 -23.76
CA VAL A 4 -0.76 -9.30 -22.90
C VAL A 4 -1.96 -9.19 -21.95
N LEU A 5 -3.16 -9.46 -22.46
CA LEU A 5 -4.39 -9.49 -21.65
C LEU A 5 -4.40 -10.66 -20.65
N GLY A 6 -3.87 -11.83 -21.04
CA GLY A 6 -3.72 -12.98 -20.16
C GLY A 6 -2.70 -12.74 -19.04
N GLY A 7 -1.56 -12.13 -19.35
CA GLY A 7 -0.57 -11.74 -18.36
C GLY A 7 -1.10 -10.73 -17.34
N LEU A 8 -1.90 -9.75 -17.79
CA LEU A 8 -2.57 -8.80 -16.91
C LEU A 8 -3.60 -9.48 -16.02
N GLY A 9 -4.44 -10.35 -16.59
CA GLY A 9 -5.44 -11.10 -15.84
C GLY A 9 -4.78 -11.89 -14.72
N LEU A 10 -3.63 -12.53 -14.99
CA LEU A 10 -2.86 -13.28 -14.01
C LEU A 10 -2.23 -12.39 -12.92
N GLN A 11 -1.68 -11.22 -13.29
CA GLN A 11 -1.11 -10.25 -12.34
C GLN A 11 -2.18 -9.59 -11.46
N MET A 12 -3.33 -9.24 -12.03
CA MET A 12 -4.49 -8.72 -11.30
C MET A 12 -5.08 -9.78 -10.36
N LEU A 13 -5.15 -11.05 -10.79
CA LEU A 13 -5.52 -12.17 -9.93
C LEU A 13 -4.54 -12.34 -8.78
N PHE A 14 -3.23 -12.30 -9.06
CA PHE A 14 -2.20 -12.44 -8.04
C PHE A 14 -2.28 -11.31 -7.00
N LEU A 15 -2.42 -10.06 -7.43
CA LEU A 15 -2.61 -8.91 -6.54
C LEU A 15 -3.92 -9.01 -5.73
N SER A 16 -4.99 -9.52 -6.33
CA SER A 16 -6.28 -9.73 -5.65
C SER A 16 -6.19 -10.81 -4.56
N PHE A 17 -5.40 -11.86 -4.76
CA PHE A 17 -5.13 -12.88 -3.73
C PHE A 17 -4.30 -12.32 -2.57
N THR A 18 -3.44 -11.34 -2.81
CA THR A 18 -2.67 -10.66 -1.75
C THR A 18 -3.47 -9.58 -1.01
N ALA A 19 -4.72 -9.31 -1.40
CA ALA A 19 -5.53 -8.20 -0.87
C ALA A 19 -6.21 -8.44 0.49
N TRP A 20 -5.91 -9.54 1.16
CA TRP A 20 -6.59 -9.90 2.40
C TRP A 20 -5.87 -9.28 3.60
N GLY A 21 -6.46 -8.22 4.15
CA GLY A 21 -6.05 -7.54 5.38
C GLY A 21 -5.42 -6.17 5.16
N TYR A 22 -6.13 -5.11 5.59
CA TYR A 22 -5.56 -3.79 5.94
C TYR A 22 -4.22 -4.03 6.68
N PRO A 23 -3.06 -3.45 6.33
CA PRO A 23 -2.72 -2.17 5.71
C PRO A 23 -2.33 -2.30 4.24
N ALA A 24 -2.57 -3.48 3.64
CA ALA A 24 -2.19 -3.79 2.28
C ALA A 24 -2.94 -2.88 1.27
N ALA A 25 -4.05 -2.25 1.64
CA ALA A 25 -4.87 -1.43 0.73
C ALA A 25 -4.10 -0.24 0.12
N ARG A 26 -3.23 0.45 0.88
CA ARG A 26 -2.49 1.60 0.34
C ARG A 26 -1.37 1.13 -0.61
N THR A 27 -0.66 0.07 -0.25
CA THR A 27 0.37 -0.58 -1.10
C THR A 27 -0.23 -1.17 -2.36
N LEU A 28 -1.36 -1.86 -2.21
CA LEU A 28 -2.14 -2.37 -3.32
C LEU A 28 -2.62 -1.24 -4.22
N ASN A 29 -3.12 -0.11 -3.69
CA ASN A 29 -3.55 1.01 -4.55
C ASN A 29 -2.44 1.54 -5.44
N PHE A 30 -1.22 1.71 -4.90
CA PHE A 30 -0.08 2.17 -5.70
C PHE A 30 0.35 1.11 -6.72
N LEU A 31 0.37 -0.17 -6.34
CA LEU A 31 0.66 -1.28 -7.25
C LEU A 31 -0.41 -1.41 -8.34
N TRP A 32 -1.70 -1.29 -8.00
CA TRP A 32 -2.82 -1.28 -8.93
C TRP A 32 -2.73 -0.10 -9.91
N PHE A 33 -2.43 1.09 -9.41
CA PHE A 33 -2.27 2.27 -10.24
C PHE A 33 -1.08 2.13 -11.21
N SER A 34 0.05 1.64 -10.71
CA SER A 34 1.26 1.42 -11.52
C SER A 34 1.03 0.34 -12.57
N LEU A 35 0.35 -0.75 -12.20
CA LEU A 35 -0.02 -1.84 -13.10
C LEU A 35 -0.98 -1.37 -14.20
N LEU A 36 -2.04 -0.64 -13.83
CA LEU A 36 -3.03 -0.11 -14.77
C LEU A 36 -2.38 0.89 -15.74
N SER A 37 -1.54 1.79 -15.23
CA SER A 37 -0.85 2.80 -16.03
C SER A 37 0.14 2.15 -17.01
N SER A 38 0.95 1.21 -16.54
CA SER A 38 1.89 0.46 -17.38
C SER A 38 1.16 -0.35 -18.44
N TRP A 39 0.01 -0.94 -18.10
CA TRP A 39 -0.80 -1.71 -19.02
C TRP A 39 -1.42 -0.87 -20.14
N LEU A 40 -2.03 0.28 -19.81
CA LEU A 40 -2.58 1.19 -20.81
C LEU A 40 -1.51 1.62 -21.84
N LEU A 41 -0.28 1.81 -21.37
CA LEU A 41 0.85 2.18 -22.20
C LEU A 41 1.37 1.02 -23.07
N VAL A 42 1.40 -0.21 -22.55
CA VAL A 42 1.70 -1.41 -23.35
C VAL A 42 0.61 -1.67 -24.40
N CYS A 43 -0.67 -1.57 -24.04
CA CYS A 43 -1.78 -1.66 -24.99
C CYS A 43 -1.65 -0.62 -26.10
N TRP A 44 -1.38 0.64 -25.75
CA TRP A 44 -1.16 1.69 -26.74
C TRP A 44 0.05 1.42 -27.66
N ALA A 45 1.17 0.95 -27.10
CA ALA A 45 2.38 0.68 -27.86
C ALA A 45 2.25 -0.54 -28.80
N THR A 46 1.45 -1.54 -28.39
CA THR A 46 1.23 -2.79 -29.14
C THR A 46 0.09 -2.72 -30.16
N LEU A 47 -0.71 -1.65 -30.17
CA LEU A 47 -1.73 -1.43 -31.20
C LEU A 47 -1.08 -1.46 -32.60
N PRO A 48 -1.66 -2.18 -33.58
CA PRO A 48 -1.13 -2.19 -34.93
C PRO A 48 -1.05 -0.76 -35.46
N ALA A 49 0.11 -0.37 -35.98
CA ALA A 49 0.33 0.96 -36.52
C ALA A 49 -0.42 1.20 -37.86
N GLU A 50 -1.12 0.19 -38.35
CA GLU A 50 -1.83 0.12 -39.63
C GLU A 50 -3.35 0.07 -39.42
N GLY A 51 -3.86 0.84 -38.46
CA GLY A 51 -5.29 1.09 -38.32
C GLY A 51 -5.86 1.92 -39.49
N PRO A 52 -7.20 1.98 -39.66
CA PRO A 52 -7.86 2.68 -40.78
C PRO A 52 -7.53 4.18 -40.85
N ARG A 53 -6.99 4.75 -39.77
CA ARG A 53 -6.32 6.05 -39.77
C ARG A 53 -4.86 5.85 -39.36
N ARG A 54 -3.93 6.05 -40.29
CA ARG A 54 -2.49 5.97 -40.02
C ARG A 54 -2.15 6.96 -38.90
N PRO A 55 -1.69 6.51 -37.72
CA PRO A 55 -1.18 7.43 -36.71
C PRO A 55 0.03 8.17 -37.32
N GLY A 56 0.08 9.49 -37.10
CA GLY A 56 1.15 10.33 -37.64
C GLY A 56 2.56 9.82 -37.26
N PRO A 57 3.60 10.12 -38.05
CA PRO A 57 4.96 9.59 -37.86
C PRO A 57 5.56 9.89 -36.47
N LEU A 58 5.13 10.99 -35.84
CA LEU A 58 5.52 11.36 -34.47
C LEU A 58 5.05 10.34 -33.43
N LEU A 59 3.79 9.90 -33.49
CA LEU A 59 3.21 8.90 -32.58
C LEU A 59 3.93 7.56 -32.68
N ARG A 60 4.38 7.19 -33.89
CA ARG A 60 5.13 5.95 -34.13
C ARG A 60 6.53 6.00 -33.49
N ARG A 61 7.20 7.17 -33.53
CA ARG A 61 8.51 7.40 -32.90
C ARG A 61 8.45 7.44 -31.38
N LEU A 62 7.32 7.86 -30.80
CA LEU A 62 7.12 7.93 -29.35
C LEU A 62 6.89 6.56 -28.69
N ARG A 63 6.60 5.50 -29.46
CA ARG A 63 6.32 4.16 -28.90
C ARG A 63 7.49 3.55 -28.13
N LEU A 64 8.69 3.63 -28.70
CA LEU A 64 9.88 3.04 -28.07
C LEU A 64 10.31 3.80 -26.80
N PRO A 65 10.40 5.15 -26.79
CA PRO A 65 10.62 5.91 -25.57
C PRO A 65 9.56 5.66 -24.50
N MET A 66 8.28 5.54 -24.89
CA MET A 66 7.20 5.27 -23.93
C MET A 66 7.32 3.88 -23.31
N LEU A 67 7.63 2.85 -24.11
CA LEU A 67 7.88 1.50 -23.60
C LEU A 67 9.09 1.46 -22.66
N LEU A 68 10.17 2.16 -23.00
CA LEU A 68 11.36 2.26 -22.14
C LEU A 68 11.05 3.02 -20.84
N TYR A 69 10.26 4.09 -20.91
CA TYR A 69 9.82 4.86 -19.74
C TYR A 69 8.93 4.02 -18.81
N VAL A 70 8.01 3.24 -19.37
CA VAL A 70 7.19 2.28 -18.61
C VAL A 70 8.03 1.20 -17.97
N ALA A 71 9.01 0.64 -18.69
CA ALA A 71 9.93 -0.35 -18.14
C ALA A 71 10.77 0.23 -17.00
N LEU A 72 11.18 1.50 -17.10
CA LEU A 72 11.87 2.24 -16.04
C LEU A 72 10.99 2.53 -14.83
N LEU A 73 9.71 2.87 -15.03
CA LEU A 73 8.76 3.08 -13.95
C LEU A 73 8.40 1.77 -13.24
N ALA A 74 8.13 0.71 -14.00
CA ALA A 74 7.85 -0.62 -13.48
C ALA A 74 9.09 -1.28 -12.83
N GLY A 75 10.29 -0.82 -13.20
CA GLY A 75 11.56 -1.20 -12.58
C GLY A 75 12.06 -0.22 -11.52
N GLY A 76 11.29 0.83 -11.24
CA GLY A 76 11.69 1.95 -10.39
C GLY A 76 11.81 1.57 -8.91
N GLY A 77 12.56 2.38 -8.15
CA GLY A 77 12.85 2.12 -6.74
C GLY A 77 11.60 2.07 -5.84
N THR A 78 10.55 2.82 -6.16
CA THR A 78 9.32 2.92 -5.36
C THR A 78 8.42 1.69 -5.47
N GLU A 79 8.26 1.10 -6.66
CA GLU A 79 7.54 -0.17 -6.82
C GLU A 79 8.28 -1.31 -6.11
N ARG A 80 9.60 -1.36 -6.26
CA ARG A 80 10.44 -2.35 -5.59
C ARG A 80 10.39 -2.21 -4.06
N ALA A 81 10.39 -0.98 -3.55
CA ALA A 81 10.23 -0.70 -2.14
C ALA A 81 8.82 -1.11 -1.64
N ALA A 82 7.77 -0.83 -2.41
CA ALA A 82 6.41 -1.25 -2.09
C ALA A 82 6.27 -2.78 -2.03
N TRP A 83 6.87 -3.51 -2.97
CA TRP A 83 6.90 -4.98 -2.95
C TRP A 83 7.67 -5.54 -1.75
N ARG A 84 8.84 -4.97 -1.43
CA ARG A 84 9.59 -5.36 -0.23
C ARG A 84 8.78 -5.12 1.03
N GLU A 85 8.18 -3.94 1.16
CA GLU A 85 7.36 -3.61 2.32
C GLU A 85 6.15 -4.55 2.44
N LEU A 86 5.52 -4.92 1.33
CA LEU A 86 4.42 -5.89 1.32
C LEU A 86 4.88 -7.30 1.75
N LEU A 87 5.98 -7.80 1.18
CA LEU A 87 6.44 -9.17 1.45
C LEU A 87 7.07 -9.32 2.83
N GLU A 88 7.84 -8.31 3.28
CA GLU A 88 8.61 -8.38 4.53
C GLU A 88 7.76 -7.96 5.74
N ASN A 89 6.98 -6.87 5.63
CA ASN A 89 6.30 -6.28 6.77
C ASN A 89 4.82 -6.67 6.89
N ALA A 90 4.10 -6.91 5.77
CA ALA A 90 2.65 -7.08 5.84
C ALA A 90 2.19 -8.24 6.74
N PRO A 91 2.81 -9.45 6.71
CA PRO A 91 2.39 -10.54 7.59
C PRO A 91 2.61 -10.24 9.08
N ALA A 92 3.70 -9.54 9.41
CA ALA A 92 4.00 -9.15 10.78
C ALA A 92 3.05 -8.03 11.26
N TRP A 93 2.76 -7.06 10.40
CA TRP A 93 1.81 -6.00 10.68
C TRP A 93 0.40 -6.57 10.90
N GLN A 94 -0.08 -7.44 10.01
CA GLN A 94 -1.44 -8.01 10.08
C GLN A 94 -1.67 -8.78 11.37
N ARG A 95 -0.70 -9.62 11.76
CA ARG A 95 -0.77 -10.36 13.03
C ARG A 95 -0.83 -9.42 14.23
N GLN A 96 0.02 -8.39 14.25
CA GLN A 96 0.05 -7.44 15.36
C GLN A 96 -1.20 -6.56 15.42
N GLN A 97 -1.76 -6.17 14.27
CA GLN A 97 -3.00 -5.40 14.22
C GLN A 97 -4.22 -6.23 14.63
N ALA A 98 -4.26 -7.51 14.24
CA ALA A 98 -5.29 -8.43 14.68
C ALA A 98 -5.21 -8.65 16.21
N ALA A 99 -4.01 -8.85 16.75
CA ALA A 99 -3.78 -8.97 18.19
C ALA A 99 -4.17 -7.68 18.94
N ARG A 100 -3.83 -6.51 18.40
CA ARG A 100 -4.22 -5.21 18.96
C ARG A 100 -5.74 -5.04 19.00
N THR A 101 -6.42 -5.35 17.89
CA THR A 101 -7.89 -5.28 17.80
C THR A 101 -8.52 -6.23 18.81
N ALA A 102 -8.02 -7.47 18.91
CA ALA A 102 -8.52 -8.44 19.89
C ALA A 102 -8.33 -7.97 21.34
N ALA A 103 -7.19 -7.35 21.66
CA ALA A 103 -6.94 -6.80 22.99
C ALA A 103 -7.88 -5.63 23.32
N ILE A 104 -8.16 -4.76 22.35
CA ILE A 104 -9.12 -3.65 22.50
C ILE A 104 -10.53 -4.19 22.76
N GLU A 105 -10.99 -5.16 21.97
CA GLU A 105 -12.31 -5.75 22.13
C GLU A 105 -12.44 -6.52 23.46
N ALA A 106 -11.39 -7.24 23.88
CA ALA A 106 -11.37 -7.92 25.17
C ALA A 106 -11.44 -6.92 26.34
N ALA A 107 -10.70 -5.80 26.27
CA ALA A 107 -10.74 -4.75 27.28
C ALA A 107 -12.14 -4.11 27.38
N LYS A 108 -12.77 -3.87 26.22
CA LYS A 108 -14.14 -3.37 26.14
C LYS A 108 -15.15 -4.33 26.76
N GLN A 109 -15.04 -5.63 26.47
CA GLN A 109 -15.89 -6.67 27.07
C GLN A 109 -15.71 -6.76 28.59
N ALA A 110 -14.51 -6.49 29.09
CA ALA A 110 -14.22 -6.38 30.52
C ALA A 110 -14.70 -5.06 31.16
N GLY A 111 -15.34 -4.16 30.40
CA GLY A 111 -15.83 -2.87 30.88
C GLY A 111 -14.74 -1.80 31.06
N VAL A 112 -13.52 -2.07 30.58
CA VAL A 112 -12.41 -1.11 30.64
C VAL A 112 -12.60 -0.06 29.56
N ARG A 113 -12.59 1.23 29.95
CA ARG A 113 -12.80 2.36 29.04
C ARG A 113 -11.52 3.08 28.64
N GLU A 114 -10.44 2.85 29.38
CA GLU A 114 -9.11 3.37 29.08
C GLU A 114 -8.18 2.21 28.69
N VAL A 115 -7.77 2.17 27.43
CA VAL A 115 -7.00 1.05 26.89
C VAL A 115 -5.62 1.52 26.43
N SER A 116 -4.59 0.84 26.91
CA SER A 116 -3.22 0.97 26.40
C SER A 116 -2.85 -0.28 25.61
N VAL A 117 -2.41 -0.10 24.36
CA VAL A 117 -2.00 -1.21 23.49
C VAL A 117 -0.50 -1.17 23.20
N GLU A 118 0.09 -2.34 22.95
CA GLU A 118 1.49 -2.42 22.57
C GLU A 118 1.75 -1.80 21.19
N PRO A 119 2.87 -1.08 21.00
CA PRO A 119 3.30 -0.57 19.70
C PRO A 119 3.66 -1.71 18.75
N LEU A 120 3.61 -1.42 17.45
CA LEU A 120 4.07 -2.34 16.42
C LEU A 120 5.60 -2.52 16.53
N ARG A 121 6.07 -3.75 16.36
CA ARG A 121 7.49 -4.12 16.50
C ARG A 121 7.98 -4.85 15.26
N GLY A 122 9.28 -4.70 14.97
CA GLY A 122 9.97 -5.41 13.90
C GLY A 122 9.52 -5.02 12.49
N ILE A 123 8.87 -3.86 12.33
CA ILE A 123 8.43 -3.33 11.06
C ILE A 123 9.43 -2.29 10.59
N HIS A 124 9.89 -2.41 9.35
CA HIS A 124 10.89 -1.52 8.77
C HIS A 124 10.25 -0.71 7.64
N PRO A 125 9.70 0.48 7.94
CA PRO A 125 9.05 1.31 6.93
C PRO A 125 10.06 1.81 5.89
N GLN A 126 9.78 1.65 4.59
CA GLN A 126 10.68 2.06 3.51
C GLN A 126 10.16 3.27 2.73
N ASN A 127 9.60 4.26 3.43
CA ASN A 127 9.18 5.58 2.91
C ASN A 127 8.03 5.60 1.89
N VAL A 128 7.44 4.45 1.53
CA VAL A 128 6.33 4.47 0.58
C VAL A 128 4.99 4.56 1.31
N LEU A 129 4.69 3.68 2.29
CA LEU A 129 3.29 3.49 2.71
C LEU A 129 2.99 3.19 4.20
N ILE A 130 3.86 2.50 4.95
CA ILE A 130 3.86 2.52 6.42
C ILE A 130 4.67 3.75 6.82
N ILE A 131 3.98 4.84 7.13
CA ILE A 131 4.60 6.14 7.43
C ILE A 131 4.99 6.21 8.92
N GLY A 132 4.60 5.23 9.74
CA GLY A 132 4.88 5.15 11.18
C GLY A 132 3.77 4.44 11.94
N GLU A 133 3.78 4.62 13.25
CA GLU A 133 2.75 4.09 14.14
C GLU A 133 1.40 4.84 13.97
N THR A 134 0.28 4.12 14.05
CA THR A 134 -1.07 4.69 13.86
C THR A 134 -1.67 5.29 15.13
N LEU A 135 -1.07 5.00 16.28
CA LEU A 135 -1.43 5.54 17.59
C LEU A 135 -0.24 6.28 18.18
N SER A 136 -0.51 7.22 19.09
CA SER A 136 0.52 7.90 19.89
C SER A 136 0.53 7.36 21.33
N PRO A 137 1.65 7.50 22.06
CA PRO A 137 1.64 7.35 23.53
C PRO A 137 0.78 8.42 24.21
N ASP A 138 0.61 9.59 23.56
CA ASP A 138 -0.25 10.66 24.05
C ASP A 138 -1.72 10.40 23.69
N ALA A 139 -2.54 10.09 24.70
CA ALA A 139 -3.98 9.89 24.54
C ALA A 139 -4.72 11.14 24.01
N ARG A 140 -4.16 12.34 24.18
CA ARG A 140 -4.77 13.59 23.70
C ARG A 140 -4.54 13.84 22.21
N ALA A 141 -3.67 13.07 21.57
CA ALA A 141 -3.43 13.18 20.15
C ALA A 141 -4.74 12.94 19.36
N ARG A 142 -5.01 13.78 18.35
CA ARG A 142 -6.29 13.78 17.63
C ARG A 142 -6.64 12.42 17.04
N HIS A 143 -5.68 11.75 16.42
CA HIS A 143 -5.87 10.41 15.86
C HIS A 143 -6.17 9.33 16.91
N ASN A 144 -5.64 9.47 18.13
CA ASN A 144 -5.98 8.58 19.24
C ASN A 144 -7.42 8.80 19.73
N GLN A 145 -7.88 10.05 19.79
CA GLN A 145 -9.26 10.38 20.15
C GLN A 145 -10.25 9.85 19.11
N ASP A 146 -9.94 10.02 17.82
CA ASP A 146 -10.76 9.49 16.74
C ASP A 146 -10.82 7.96 16.78
N ALA A 147 -9.70 7.29 17.05
CA ALA A 147 -9.66 5.84 17.25
C ALA A 147 -10.45 5.41 18.51
N ALA A 148 -10.29 6.10 19.64
CA ALA A 148 -11.04 5.81 20.86
C ALA A 148 -12.55 5.90 20.61
N ARG A 149 -13.01 6.95 19.92
CA ARG A 149 -14.42 7.11 19.52
C ARG A 149 -14.92 5.97 18.63
N TRP A 150 -14.12 5.56 17.65
CA TRP A 150 -14.46 4.44 16.77
C TRP A 150 -14.71 3.14 17.55
N TYR A 151 -13.88 2.86 18.56
CA TYR A 151 -14.02 1.67 19.39
C TYR A 151 -15.03 1.82 20.55
N GLY A 152 -15.51 3.03 20.81
CA GLY A 152 -16.41 3.35 21.93
C GLY A 152 -15.69 3.38 23.28
N LEU A 153 -14.45 3.87 23.29
CA LEU A 153 -13.59 4.00 24.48
C LEU A 153 -13.48 5.48 24.90
N ASP A 154 -13.18 5.72 26.17
CA ASP A 154 -12.88 7.06 26.70
C ASP A 154 -11.44 7.46 26.34
N SER A 155 -10.52 6.49 26.30
CA SER A 155 -9.11 6.71 25.95
C SER A 155 -8.49 5.48 25.29
N LEU A 156 -7.70 5.72 24.23
CA LEU A 156 -6.89 4.71 23.56
C LEU A 156 -5.49 5.30 23.31
N ARG A 157 -4.44 4.60 23.76
CA ARG A 157 -3.05 5.04 23.56
C ARG A 157 -2.10 3.86 23.42
N LEU A 158 -0.87 4.15 23.03
CA LEU A 158 0.21 3.18 23.16
C LEU A 158 0.70 3.08 24.62
N SER A 159 1.11 1.88 25.02
CA SER A 159 1.78 1.66 26.31
C SER A 159 3.15 2.34 26.40
N ARG A 160 3.80 2.58 25.26
CA ARG A 160 5.13 3.17 25.12
C ARG A 160 5.35 3.74 23.71
N PRO A 161 6.38 4.58 23.48
CA PRO A 161 6.72 5.08 22.14
C PRO A 161 6.78 3.94 21.12
N GLY A 162 6.15 4.17 19.97
CA GLY A 162 6.06 3.20 18.88
C GLY A 162 7.07 3.45 17.77
N LEU A 163 6.79 2.91 16.59
CA LEU A 163 7.60 3.13 15.39
C LEU A 163 7.76 4.63 15.12
N GLU A 164 9.01 5.08 14.99
CA GLU A 164 9.28 6.44 14.53
C GLU A 164 8.73 6.63 13.12
N PRO A 165 8.17 7.81 12.83
CA PRO A 165 7.67 8.10 11.51
C PRO A 165 8.79 8.05 10.48
N ALA A 166 8.51 7.46 9.33
CA ALA A 166 9.42 7.43 8.21
C ALA A 166 9.73 8.89 7.80
N ASN A 167 11.01 9.23 7.63
CA ASN A 167 11.40 10.58 7.26
C ASN A 167 11.09 10.83 5.78
N VAL A 168 9.93 11.43 5.53
CA VAL A 168 9.40 11.70 4.18
C VAL A 168 10.20 12.79 3.43
N ASN A 169 11.10 13.52 4.11
CA ASN A 169 11.85 14.64 3.55
C ASN A 169 13.28 14.29 3.08
N LEU A 170 13.67 13.01 3.05
CA LEU A 170 15.05 12.61 2.70
C LEU A 170 15.35 12.56 1.19
N HIS A 171 14.42 12.94 0.31
CA HIS A 171 14.63 12.98 -1.15
C HIS A 171 13.95 14.18 -1.81
#